data_AF-A0A1N6IZY2-F1
#
_entry.id   AF-A0A1N6IZY2-F1
#
_cell.length_a   1.000
_cell.length_b   1.000
_cell.length_c   1.000
_cell.angle_alpha   90.00
_cell.angle_beta   90.00
_cell.angle_gamma   90.00
#
_symmetry.space_group_name_H-M   'P 1'
#
loop_
_entity.id
_entity.type
_entity.pdbx_description
1 polymer ?
#
loop_
_entity_poly.entity_id
_entity_poly.type
_entity_poly.pdbx_seq_one_letter_code
_entity_poly.pdbx_strand_id
1 'polypeptide(L)'
;MPHLSKRTFLRSIAAITMGSPAFGQILKPAPKRIIDGRIIYGDFVYGADGAVVDGPIHNGVEIQIDLPVPQHIKNFGAPADGLGLCVFASMSMAARWHHVRELQNVIHKIQEGGGYPEKVDRVFKQFAPKLDYVQYEGTDPSILDKALSEGRMPGVTLGYGERYQMQTIHHMVDLVHLDANWAAVLDNNFPGTYEWMSRKEFLKRWIHPSGKGWAYVMLVPGPPPIPHN
;
A
#
# COMPACT_ATOMS: atom_id res chain seq x y z
N MET A 1 -12.49 -27.96 -54.95
CA MET A 1 -13.03 -26.76 -54.28
C MET A 1 -13.56 -27.15 -52.91
N PRO A 2 -13.47 -26.33 -51.84
CA PRO A 2 -12.38 -25.46 -51.44
C PRO A 2 -11.95 -25.65 -49.96
N HIS A 3 -10.90 -24.91 -49.60
CA HIS A 3 -10.09 -24.86 -48.38
C HIS A 3 -10.81 -24.56 -47.05
N LEU A 4 -10.36 -25.22 -45.98
CA LEU A 4 -10.43 -24.76 -44.58
C LEU A 4 -9.31 -23.74 -44.31
N SER A 5 -9.64 -22.58 -43.73
CA SER A 5 -8.65 -21.58 -43.28
C SER A 5 -8.75 -21.34 -41.78
N LYS A 6 -7.58 -21.22 -41.13
CA LYS A 6 -7.39 -20.87 -39.72
C LYS A 6 -7.92 -19.47 -39.46
N ARG A 7 -8.99 -19.32 -38.68
CA ARG A 7 -9.26 -18.10 -37.89
C ARG A 7 -10.35 -18.29 -36.83
N THR A 8 -9.92 -18.02 -35.60
CA THR A 8 -10.70 -17.35 -34.55
C THR A 8 -11.53 -18.23 -33.60
N PHE A 9 -10.79 -19.09 -32.89
CA PHE A 9 -10.93 -19.31 -31.45
C PHE A 9 -10.79 -17.95 -30.73
N LEU A 10 -11.90 -17.30 -30.33
CA LEU A 10 -12.00 -16.18 -29.35
C LEU A 10 -13.38 -15.49 -29.47
N ARG A 11 -14.42 -16.06 -28.84
CA ARG A 11 -15.65 -15.34 -28.47
C ARG A 11 -16.33 -16.06 -27.30
N SER A 12 -15.89 -15.79 -26.08
CA SER A 12 -16.66 -15.98 -24.83
C SER A 12 -15.95 -15.31 -23.63
N ILE A 13 -15.63 -14.01 -23.74
CA ILE A 13 -15.45 -13.12 -22.58
C ILE A 13 -15.99 -11.76 -23.01
N ALA A 14 -17.30 -11.56 -22.81
CA ALA A 14 -17.99 -10.30 -23.03
C ALA A 14 -18.88 -10.05 -21.81
N ALA A 15 -18.26 -9.58 -20.73
CA ALA A 15 -18.86 -8.79 -19.65
C ALA A 15 -17.70 -8.29 -18.76
N ILE A 16 -17.78 -7.05 -18.30
CA ILE A 16 -16.72 -6.30 -17.59
C ILE A 16 -15.73 -5.60 -18.53
N THR A 17 -16.26 -4.87 -19.51
CA THR A 17 -15.69 -3.59 -19.95
C THR A 17 -16.56 -2.48 -19.38
N MET A 18 -16.15 -1.93 -18.23
CA MET A 18 -16.53 -0.57 -17.84
C MET A 18 -15.25 0.14 -17.44
N GLY A 19 -14.95 1.22 -18.16
CA GLY A 19 -13.72 1.97 -18.05
C GLY A 19 -13.53 2.57 -16.66
N SER A 20 -12.37 2.31 -16.07
CA SER A 20 -11.85 3.15 -15.00
C SER A 20 -11.43 4.49 -15.62
N PRO A 21 -11.86 5.64 -15.09
CA PRO A 21 -11.42 6.91 -15.64
C PRO A 21 -9.92 7.09 -15.42
N ALA A 22 -9.30 7.74 -16.40
CA ALA A 22 -7.89 8.10 -16.43
C ALA A 22 -7.43 8.74 -15.11
N PHE A 23 -6.28 8.30 -14.62
CA PHE A 23 -5.48 8.98 -13.61
C PHE A 23 -5.08 10.37 -14.15
N GLY A 24 -5.92 11.36 -13.89
CA GLY A 24 -5.75 12.74 -14.36
C GLY A 24 -5.97 13.73 -13.23
N GLN A 25 -4.90 14.44 -12.89
CA GLN A 25 -4.85 15.61 -12.00
C GLN A 25 -5.13 15.36 -10.51
N ILE A 26 -4.05 15.30 -9.74
CA ILE A 26 -4.05 15.65 -8.32
C ILE A 26 -4.56 17.10 -8.23
N LEU A 27 -5.80 17.28 -7.77
CA LEU A 27 -6.33 18.59 -7.43
C LEU A 27 -5.40 19.21 -6.37
N LYS A 28 -4.95 20.45 -6.63
CA LYS A 28 -4.18 21.23 -5.65
C LYS A 28 -4.96 21.27 -4.34
N PRO A 29 -4.35 21.03 -3.16
CA PRO A 29 -5.07 21.09 -1.91
C PRO A 29 -5.64 22.50 -1.69
N ALA A 30 -6.92 22.55 -1.31
CA ALA A 30 -7.64 23.77 -0.92
C ALA A 30 -6.94 24.47 0.27
N PRO A 31 -7.14 25.79 0.45
CA PRO A 31 -6.41 26.59 1.44
C PRO A 31 -6.60 26.08 2.88
N LYS A 32 -5.51 26.17 3.65
CA LYS A 32 -5.44 25.78 5.07
C LYS A 32 -6.29 26.72 5.93
N ARG A 33 -7.11 26.16 6.83
CA ARG A 33 -7.67 26.89 7.98
C ARG A 33 -7.37 26.14 9.27
N ILE A 34 -7.12 26.89 10.35
CA ILE A 34 -6.97 26.34 11.70
C ILE A 34 -8.23 26.72 12.48
N ILE A 35 -8.97 25.73 12.97
CA ILE A 35 -10.10 25.93 13.89
C ILE A 35 -9.83 25.05 15.11
N ASP A 36 -9.87 25.64 16.31
CA ASP A 36 -9.66 24.95 17.59
C ASP A 36 -8.40 24.05 17.64
N GLY A 37 -7.30 24.54 17.05
CA GLY A 37 -6.02 23.83 17.02
C GLY A 37 -5.93 22.68 16.00
N ARG A 38 -6.96 22.47 15.17
CA ARG A 38 -6.98 21.43 14.13
C ARG A 38 -6.70 22.04 12.75
N ILE A 39 -5.81 21.40 11.98
CA ILE A 39 -5.55 21.76 10.58
C ILE A 39 -6.68 21.19 9.73
N ILE A 40 -7.46 22.07 9.11
CA ILE A 40 -8.56 21.69 8.23
C ILE A 40 -8.14 21.90 6.77
N TYR A 41 -8.32 20.84 5.98
CA TYR A 41 -8.29 20.88 4.51
C TYR A 41 -9.74 20.81 4.00
N GLY A 42 -10.35 21.95 3.63
CA GLY A 42 -11.74 22.02 3.17
C GLY A 42 -12.79 22.21 4.28
N ASP A 43 -14.09 22.01 3.97
CA ASP A 43 -15.21 22.26 4.91
C ASP A 43 -15.59 21.02 5.76
N PHE A 44 -14.68 20.06 5.95
CA PHE A 44 -14.99 18.80 6.63
C PHE A 44 -14.39 18.74 8.04
N VAL A 45 -15.27 18.65 9.04
CA VAL A 45 -14.91 18.26 10.41
C VAL A 45 -14.97 16.74 10.47
N TYR A 46 -13.82 16.07 10.48
CA TYR A 46 -13.75 14.62 10.58
C TYR A 46 -13.99 14.16 12.03
N GLY A 47 -14.69 13.04 12.18
CA GLY A 47 -15.02 12.44 13.48
C GLY A 47 -13.76 12.08 14.28
N ALA A 48 -13.92 11.84 15.58
CA ALA A 48 -12.82 11.59 16.52
C ALA A 48 -11.88 10.42 16.16
N ASP A 49 -12.26 9.57 15.20
CA ASP A 49 -11.52 8.37 14.76
C ASP A 49 -10.88 8.50 13.35
N GLY A 50 -10.98 9.67 12.70
CA GLY A 50 -10.46 9.91 11.34
C GLY A 50 -8.93 9.87 11.25
N ALA A 51 -8.41 9.73 10.03
CA ALA A 51 -6.96 9.70 9.84
C ALA A 51 -6.33 11.10 9.86
N VAL A 52 -5.09 11.19 10.37
CA VAL A 52 -4.30 12.42 10.48
C VAL A 52 -2.94 12.19 9.84
N VAL A 53 -2.47 13.21 9.11
CA VAL A 53 -1.10 13.21 8.57
C VAL A 53 -0.15 13.76 9.63
N ASP A 54 0.85 12.97 10.00
CA ASP A 54 1.83 13.32 11.03
C ASP A 54 3.24 12.79 10.70
N GLY A 55 4.19 13.04 11.61
CA GLY A 55 5.54 12.49 11.60
C GLY A 55 5.62 11.05 12.17
N PRO A 56 6.83 10.58 12.51
CA PRO A 56 7.03 9.24 13.06
C PRO A 56 6.50 9.06 14.49
N ILE A 57 6.06 10.14 15.13
CA ILE A 57 5.48 10.13 16.48
C ILE A 57 4.11 10.79 16.43
N HIS A 58 3.09 10.12 16.95
CA HIS A 58 1.73 10.63 17.07
C HIS A 58 1.18 10.36 18.47
N ASN A 59 0.70 11.38 19.17
CA ASN A 59 0.18 11.27 20.55
C ASN A 59 1.12 10.52 21.52
N GLY A 60 2.44 10.70 21.37
CA GLY A 60 3.45 10.03 22.19
C GLY A 60 3.77 8.59 21.80
N VAL A 61 3.15 8.07 20.73
CA VAL A 61 3.43 6.75 20.17
C VAL A 61 4.34 6.89 18.97
N GLU A 62 5.43 6.12 18.94
CA GLU A 62 6.39 6.07 17.83
C GLU A 62 6.07 4.91 16.88
N ILE A 63 6.30 5.10 15.57
CA ILE A 63 6.18 4.01 14.60
C ILE A 63 7.13 2.85 14.93
N GLN A 64 6.69 1.62 14.64
CA GLN A 64 7.53 0.42 14.86
C GLN A 64 8.60 0.28 13.76
N ILE A 65 8.32 0.84 12.59
CA ILE A 65 9.16 0.72 11.40
C ILE A 65 9.45 2.12 10.86
N ASP A 66 10.60 2.67 11.24
CA ASP A 66 11.07 3.98 10.78
C ASP A 66 12.04 3.81 9.59
N LEU A 67 11.48 3.57 8.40
CA LEU A 67 12.28 3.59 7.17
C LEU A 67 12.73 5.05 6.92
N PRO A 68 14.03 5.33 6.73
CA PRO A 68 14.47 6.71 6.54
C PRO A 68 13.82 7.34 5.30
N VAL A 69 13.40 8.60 5.41
CA VAL A 69 12.73 9.35 4.33
C VAL A 69 13.43 9.27 2.96
N PRO A 70 14.77 9.35 2.84
CA PRO A 70 15.47 9.18 1.56
C PRO A 70 15.28 7.79 0.91
N GLN A 71 14.88 6.79 1.70
CA GLN A 71 14.58 5.44 1.25
C GLN A 71 13.11 5.24 0.89
N HIS A 72 12.24 6.24 1.11
CA HIS A 72 10.87 6.19 0.63
C HIS A 72 10.83 6.23 -0.90
N ILE A 73 9.83 5.56 -1.47
CA ILE A 73 9.65 5.43 -2.92
C ILE A 73 8.29 5.99 -3.27
N LYS A 74 8.29 6.92 -4.23
CA LYS A 74 7.04 7.42 -4.81
C LYS A 74 6.51 6.43 -5.84
N ASN A 75 5.24 6.06 -5.73
CA ASN A 75 4.53 5.33 -6.77
C ASN A 75 4.39 6.17 -8.05
N PHE A 76 4.42 5.50 -9.20
CA PHE A 76 4.26 6.09 -10.52
C PHE A 76 3.54 5.12 -11.47
N GLY A 77 3.03 5.64 -12.59
CA GLY A 77 2.37 4.85 -13.62
C GLY A 77 3.37 3.99 -14.40
N ALA A 78 3.04 2.74 -14.64
CA ALA A 78 3.94 1.81 -15.32
C ALA A 78 4.16 2.19 -16.80
N PRO A 79 5.33 1.89 -17.39
CA PRO A 79 5.64 2.28 -18.76
C PRO A 79 4.69 1.73 -19.84
N ALA A 80 4.16 0.52 -19.65
CA ALA A 80 3.39 -0.16 -20.70
C ALA A 80 1.91 0.25 -20.73
N ASP A 81 1.30 0.56 -19.58
CA ASP A 81 -0.15 0.76 -19.45
C ASP A 81 -0.54 2.00 -18.62
N GLY A 82 0.42 2.69 -18.01
CA GLY A 82 0.18 3.85 -17.15
C GLY A 82 -0.50 3.53 -15.81
N LEU A 83 -0.80 2.25 -15.52
CA LEU A 83 -1.44 1.85 -14.27
C LEU A 83 -0.47 2.00 -13.10
N GLY A 84 -0.99 2.29 -11.91
CA GLY A 84 -0.17 2.50 -10.71
C GLY A 84 0.66 1.27 -10.33
N LEU A 85 1.86 1.51 -9.83
CA LEU A 85 2.80 0.51 -9.33
C LEU A 85 2.84 0.44 -7.79
N CYS A 86 1.77 0.84 -7.09
CA CYS A 86 1.73 0.97 -5.63
C CYS A 86 2.21 -0.29 -4.90
N VAL A 87 1.78 -1.47 -5.36
CA VAL A 87 2.23 -2.77 -4.81
C VAL A 87 3.75 -2.92 -4.89
N PHE A 88 4.37 -2.52 -6.00
CA PHE A 88 5.81 -2.67 -6.21
C PHE A 88 6.62 -1.53 -5.59
N ALA A 89 6.01 -0.35 -5.40
CA ALA A 89 6.57 0.72 -4.59
C ALA A 89 6.71 0.26 -3.14
N SER A 90 5.63 -0.26 -2.56
CA SER A 90 5.65 -0.83 -1.21
C SER A 90 6.59 -2.03 -1.11
N MET A 91 6.60 -2.92 -2.10
CA MET A 91 7.53 -4.06 -2.11
C MET A 91 8.99 -3.59 -2.09
N SER A 92 9.30 -2.53 -2.83
CA SER A 92 10.65 -1.95 -2.86
C SER A 92 11.02 -1.29 -1.52
N MET A 93 10.08 -0.63 -0.84
CA MET A 93 10.30 -0.05 0.50
C MET A 93 10.49 -1.12 1.57
N ALA A 94 9.63 -2.15 1.60
CA ALA A 94 9.79 -3.31 2.46
C ALA A 94 11.13 -4.03 2.22
N ALA A 95 11.54 -4.19 0.96
CA ALA A 95 12.84 -4.76 0.62
C ALA A 95 14.03 -3.92 1.11
N ARG A 96 13.89 -2.59 1.14
CA ARG A 96 14.91 -1.68 1.70
C ARG A 96 15.04 -1.88 3.21
N TRP A 97 13.91 -1.92 3.91
CA TRP A 97 13.85 -2.22 5.34
C TRP A 97 14.51 -3.57 5.66
N HIS A 98 14.18 -4.61 4.91
CA HIS A 98 14.68 -5.97 5.12
C HIS A 98 16.05 -6.27 4.52
N HIS A 99 16.72 -5.28 3.91
CA HIS A 99 17.97 -5.47 3.17
C HIS A 99 17.92 -6.55 2.06
N VAL A 100 16.75 -6.79 1.46
CA VAL A 100 16.54 -7.73 0.34
C VAL A 100 16.93 -7.05 -0.98
N ARG A 101 18.24 -7.05 -1.28
CA ARG A 101 18.86 -6.30 -2.38
C ARG A 101 18.20 -6.53 -3.74
N GLU A 102 17.74 -7.74 -4.00
CA GLU A 102 17.12 -8.17 -5.24
C GLU A 102 15.85 -7.35 -5.58
N LEU A 103 15.14 -6.92 -4.54
CA LEU A 103 13.83 -6.26 -4.63
C LEU A 103 13.83 -4.77 -4.30
N GLN A 104 14.92 -4.20 -3.75
CA GLN A 104 14.99 -2.80 -3.30
C GLN A 104 14.61 -1.74 -4.36
N ASN A 105 14.72 -2.10 -5.64
CA ASN A 105 14.39 -1.24 -6.78
C ASN A 105 13.51 -1.99 -7.80
N VAL A 106 12.72 -2.98 -7.36
CA VAL A 106 11.91 -3.81 -8.26
C VAL A 106 10.86 -2.99 -9.00
N ILE A 107 10.36 -1.91 -8.41
CA ILE A 107 9.41 -0.98 -9.05
C ILE A 107 9.87 -0.52 -10.43
N HIS A 108 11.17 -0.28 -10.63
CA HIS A 108 11.74 0.18 -11.91
C HIS A 108 11.89 -0.94 -12.95
N LYS A 109 11.71 -2.20 -12.53
CA LYS A 109 11.79 -3.38 -13.41
C LYS A 109 10.42 -3.80 -13.92
N ILE A 110 9.34 -3.34 -13.29
CA ILE A 110 7.97 -3.69 -13.66
C ILE A 110 7.48 -2.83 -14.84
N GLN A 111 7.02 -3.49 -15.90
CA GLN A 111 6.55 -2.82 -17.11
C GLN A 111 5.04 -2.53 -17.11
N GLU A 112 4.23 -3.43 -16.57
CA GLU A 112 2.78 -3.32 -16.49
C GLU A 112 2.36 -3.01 -15.05
N GLY A 113 1.45 -2.07 -14.87
CA GLY A 113 0.98 -1.65 -13.56
C GLY A 113 -0.06 -2.60 -12.97
N GLY A 114 -0.61 -2.22 -11.82
CA GLY A 114 -1.46 -3.07 -11.01
C GLY A 114 -0.68 -4.22 -10.36
N GLY A 115 -1.10 -4.59 -9.16
CA GLY A 115 -0.59 -5.76 -8.46
C GLY A 115 -1.74 -6.52 -7.81
N TYR A 116 -1.64 -7.83 -7.84
CA TYR A 116 -2.57 -8.78 -7.25
C TYR A 116 -1.75 -10.00 -6.81
N PRO A 117 -2.26 -10.86 -5.91
CA PRO A 117 -1.47 -11.91 -5.27
C PRO A 117 -0.65 -12.75 -6.24
N GLU A 118 -1.24 -13.25 -7.32
CA GLU A 118 -0.54 -14.10 -8.29
C GLU A 118 0.53 -13.34 -9.08
N LYS A 119 0.39 -12.03 -9.28
CA LYS A 119 1.42 -11.19 -9.91
C LYS A 119 2.58 -10.95 -8.95
N VAL A 120 2.29 -10.74 -7.67
CA VAL A 120 3.30 -10.64 -6.62
C VAL A 120 4.10 -11.93 -6.51
N ASP A 121 3.45 -13.09 -6.54
CA ASP A 121 4.12 -14.39 -6.58
C ASP A 121 5.10 -14.52 -7.75
N ARG A 122 4.69 -14.08 -8.95
CA ARG A 122 5.57 -14.11 -10.14
C ARG A 122 6.78 -13.20 -9.96
N VAL A 123 6.59 -12.01 -9.40
CA VAL A 123 7.68 -11.06 -9.14
C VAL A 123 8.67 -11.62 -8.12
N PHE A 124 8.20 -12.20 -7.01
CA PHE A 124 9.07 -12.87 -6.04
C PHE A 124 9.85 -14.02 -6.67
N LYS A 125 9.18 -14.92 -7.41
CA LYS A 125 9.84 -16.04 -8.12
C LYS A 125 10.87 -15.56 -9.14
N GLN A 126 10.60 -14.47 -9.84
CA GLN A 126 11.48 -13.96 -10.88
C GLN A 126 12.71 -13.26 -10.32
N PHE A 127 12.54 -12.39 -9.32
CA PHE A 127 13.62 -11.51 -8.86
C PHE A 127 14.29 -11.99 -7.57
N ALA A 128 13.58 -12.71 -6.70
CA ALA A 128 14.09 -13.19 -5.43
C ALA A 128 13.63 -14.64 -5.14
N PRO A 129 13.98 -15.62 -5.98
CA PRO A 129 13.43 -16.99 -5.93
C PRO A 129 13.70 -17.76 -4.63
N LYS A 130 14.65 -17.29 -3.81
CA LYS A 130 15.03 -17.90 -2.51
C LYS A 130 14.42 -17.17 -1.32
N LEU A 131 13.68 -16.10 -1.54
CA LEU A 131 13.07 -15.31 -0.48
C LEU A 131 11.83 -16.02 0.03
N ASP A 132 11.79 -16.29 1.32
CA ASP A 132 10.57 -16.72 1.99
C ASP A 132 9.65 -15.52 2.22
N TYR A 133 8.38 -15.67 1.88
CA TYR A 133 7.35 -14.67 2.11
C TYR A 133 6.00 -15.36 2.32
N VAL A 134 5.05 -14.63 2.87
CA VAL A 134 3.64 -15.05 2.96
C VAL A 134 2.76 -14.02 2.29
N GLN A 135 1.66 -14.50 1.72
CA GLN A 135 0.53 -13.66 1.33
C GLN A 135 -0.70 -14.11 2.11
N TYR A 136 -1.52 -13.15 2.52
CA TYR A 136 -2.73 -13.38 3.28
C TYR A 136 -3.89 -12.59 2.70
N GLU A 137 -5.02 -13.26 2.49
CA GLU A 137 -6.28 -12.65 2.11
C GLU A 137 -7.36 -13.02 3.12
N GLY A 138 -7.89 -12.02 3.83
CA GLY A 138 -8.88 -12.24 4.87
C GLY A 138 -9.16 -11.00 5.70
N THR A 139 -9.68 -11.20 6.90
CA THR A 139 -10.12 -10.12 7.81
C THR A 139 -9.53 -10.24 9.22
N ASP A 140 -8.77 -11.30 9.50
CA ASP A 140 -8.12 -11.49 10.79
C ASP A 140 -6.78 -10.70 10.81
N PRO A 141 -6.65 -9.69 11.68
CA PRO A 141 -5.44 -8.87 11.73
C PRO A 141 -4.25 -9.55 12.42
N SER A 142 -4.42 -10.74 12.99
CA SER A 142 -3.37 -11.42 13.77
C SER A 142 -2.04 -11.57 13.02
N ILE A 143 -2.09 -11.72 11.69
CA ILE A 143 -0.89 -11.76 10.85
C ILE A 143 -0.15 -10.42 10.79
N LEU A 144 -0.88 -9.30 10.81
CA LEU A 144 -0.30 -7.95 10.79
C LEU A 144 0.34 -7.63 12.13
N ASP A 145 -0.36 -7.96 13.23
CA ASP A 145 0.16 -7.82 14.59
C ASP A 145 1.47 -8.61 14.74
N LYS A 146 1.47 -9.87 14.26
CA LYS A 146 2.65 -10.73 14.31
C LYS A 146 3.80 -10.18 13.47
N ALA A 147 3.54 -9.74 12.23
CA ALA A 147 4.56 -9.18 11.35
C ALA A 147 5.26 -7.98 12.01
N LEU A 148 4.50 -7.03 12.53
CA LEU A 148 5.04 -5.83 13.16
C LEU A 148 5.76 -6.11 14.49
N SER A 149 5.25 -7.05 15.29
CA SER A 149 5.93 -7.48 16.53
C SER A 149 7.33 -8.07 16.27
N GLU A 150 7.58 -8.57 15.06
CA GLU A 150 8.87 -9.12 14.63
C GLU A 150 9.66 -8.14 13.74
N GLY A 151 9.25 -6.86 13.72
CA GLY A 151 9.91 -5.81 12.95
C GLY A 151 9.84 -6.03 11.44
N ARG A 152 8.80 -6.71 10.95
CA ARG A 152 8.58 -6.92 9.51
C ARG A 152 7.61 -5.90 8.96
N MET A 153 7.93 -5.34 7.79
CA MET A 153 7.13 -4.33 7.10
C MET A 153 6.14 -5.03 6.16
N PRO A 154 4.87 -5.22 6.56
CA PRO A 154 3.84 -5.72 5.66
C PRO A 154 3.43 -4.67 4.63
N GLY A 155 3.32 -5.08 3.37
CA GLY A 155 2.50 -4.34 2.42
C GLY A 155 1.05 -4.75 2.61
N VAL A 156 0.14 -3.78 2.77
CA VAL A 156 -1.28 -4.00 3.02
C VAL A 156 -2.15 -3.21 2.06
N THR A 157 -3.33 -3.77 1.73
CA THR A 157 -4.33 -3.01 0.98
C THR A 157 -4.88 -1.84 1.79
N LEU A 158 -5.24 -0.77 1.09
CA LEU A 158 -6.05 0.32 1.62
C LEU A 158 -7.20 0.54 0.64
N GLY A 159 -8.43 0.41 1.13
CA GLY A 159 -9.65 0.43 0.31
C GLY A 159 -10.27 1.82 0.13
N TYR A 160 -9.98 2.76 1.02
CA TYR A 160 -10.39 4.16 0.97
C TYR A 160 -9.64 4.97 2.04
N GLY A 161 -9.67 6.31 1.94
CA GLY A 161 -9.09 7.20 2.95
C GLY A 161 -9.27 8.68 2.60
N GLU A 162 -9.02 9.58 3.55
CA GLU A 162 -9.23 11.03 3.39
C GLU A 162 -8.33 11.61 2.31
N ARG A 163 -7.08 11.11 2.19
CA ARG A 163 -6.17 11.48 1.10
C ARG A 163 -6.73 11.21 -0.30
N TYR A 164 -7.72 10.33 -0.38
CA TYR A 164 -8.42 9.92 -1.59
C TYR A 164 -9.89 10.34 -1.59
N GLN A 165 -10.24 11.37 -0.81
CA GLN A 165 -11.60 11.94 -0.74
C GLN A 165 -12.65 10.88 -0.36
N MET A 166 -12.26 9.89 0.45
CA MET A 166 -13.10 8.77 0.85
C MET A 166 -13.65 7.91 -0.31
N GLN A 167 -13.07 8.02 -1.51
CA GLN A 167 -13.42 7.16 -2.63
C GLN A 167 -12.84 5.76 -2.42
N THR A 168 -13.51 4.76 -3.00
CA THR A 168 -12.96 3.41 -3.08
C THR A 168 -11.72 3.42 -3.98
N ILE A 169 -10.63 2.85 -3.48
CA ILE A 169 -9.35 2.75 -4.17
C ILE A 169 -8.81 1.32 -4.10
N HIS A 170 -8.10 0.92 -5.15
CA HIS A 170 -7.26 -0.27 -5.13
C HIS A 170 -5.82 0.15 -4.89
N HIS A 171 -5.45 0.28 -3.62
CA HIS A 171 -4.14 0.78 -3.22
C HIS A 171 -3.42 -0.19 -2.29
N MET A 172 -2.11 -0.21 -2.37
CA MET A 172 -1.22 -0.94 -1.45
C MET A 172 -0.29 0.08 -0.82
N VAL A 173 -0.14 0.00 0.50
CA VAL A 173 0.71 0.85 1.32
C VAL A 173 1.54 -0.02 2.26
N ASP A 174 2.57 0.53 2.90
CA ASP A 174 3.30 -0.20 3.94
C ASP A 174 2.71 0.16 5.30
N LEU A 175 2.33 -0.85 6.08
CA LEU A 175 1.89 -0.65 7.46
C LEU A 175 3.14 -0.63 8.35
N VAL A 176 3.36 0.49 9.04
CA VAL A 176 4.60 0.78 9.79
C VAL A 176 4.39 0.84 11.30
N HIS A 177 3.13 0.82 11.75
CA HIS A 177 2.77 0.70 13.15
C HIS A 177 1.37 0.09 13.28
N LEU A 178 1.18 -0.79 14.25
CA LEU A 178 -0.12 -1.30 14.67
C LEU A 178 -0.02 -1.78 16.12
N ASP A 179 -0.77 -1.13 17.01
CA ASP A 179 -0.91 -1.55 18.40
C ASP A 179 -2.39 -1.68 18.80
N ALA A 180 -2.70 -1.67 20.09
CA ALA A 180 -4.07 -1.77 20.60
C ALA A 180 -4.96 -0.59 20.18
N ASN A 181 -4.40 0.59 19.97
CA ASN A 181 -5.12 1.85 19.81
C ASN A 181 -4.91 2.50 18.44
N TRP A 182 -3.71 2.37 17.87
CA TRP A 182 -3.24 3.13 16.73
C TRP A 182 -2.72 2.23 15.60
N ALA A 183 -2.81 2.78 14.40
CA ALA A 183 -2.16 2.28 13.21
C ALA A 183 -1.52 3.45 12.47
N ALA A 184 -0.40 3.20 11.80
CA ALA A 184 0.24 4.16 10.90
C ALA A 184 0.62 3.47 9.58
N VAL A 185 0.30 4.13 8.47
CA VAL A 185 0.71 3.67 7.13
C VAL A 185 1.67 4.67 6.49
N LEU A 186 2.67 4.13 5.79
CA LEU A 186 3.51 4.84 4.85
C LEU A 186 2.91 4.68 3.45
N ASP A 187 2.22 5.71 3.00
CA ASP A 187 1.59 5.74 1.68
C ASP A 187 2.60 6.16 0.61
N ASN A 188 2.90 5.26 -0.32
CA ASN A 188 3.83 5.49 -1.43
C ASN A 188 3.36 6.56 -2.44
N ASN A 189 2.12 7.04 -2.40
CA ASN A 189 1.70 8.25 -3.14
C ASN A 189 2.14 9.54 -2.43
N PHE A 190 2.43 9.47 -1.13
CA PHE A 190 2.80 10.60 -0.28
C PHE A 190 4.07 10.33 0.58
N PRO A 191 5.23 10.05 -0.05
CA PRO A 191 6.47 9.82 0.67
C PRO A 191 6.82 10.92 1.67
N GLY A 192 7.39 10.52 2.81
CA GLY A 192 7.91 11.45 3.82
C GLY A 192 6.86 11.92 4.83
N THR A 193 5.65 11.37 4.75
CA THR A 193 4.59 11.59 5.74
C THR A 193 3.95 10.27 6.11
N TYR A 194 3.42 10.18 7.33
CA TYR A 194 2.69 9.02 7.81
C TYR A 194 1.22 9.38 7.97
N GLU A 195 0.33 8.43 7.68
CA GLU A 195 -1.09 8.56 7.95
C GLU A 195 -1.44 7.71 9.17
N TRP A 196 -1.71 8.40 10.27
CA TRP A 196 -2.09 7.83 11.55
C TRP A 196 -3.60 7.77 11.67
N MET A 197 -4.11 6.68 12.25
CA MET A 197 -5.54 6.50 12.53
C MET A 197 -5.73 5.52 13.67
N SER A 198 -6.94 5.45 14.25
CA SER A 198 -7.23 4.41 15.23
C SER A 198 -7.06 3.01 14.60
N ARG A 199 -6.62 2.03 15.38
CA ARG A 199 -6.55 0.61 14.96
C ARG A 199 -7.86 0.17 14.32
N LYS A 200 -8.98 0.51 14.96
CA LYS A 200 -10.33 0.19 14.50
C LYS A 200 -10.60 0.75 13.10
N GLU A 201 -10.20 1.99 12.84
CA GLU A 201 -10.42 2.63 11.55
C GLU A 201 -9.51 2.03 10.47
N PHE A 202 -8.24 1.76 10.79
CA PHE A 202 -7.35 1.05 9.88
C PHE A 202 -7.90 -0.31 9.47
N LEU A 203 -8.38 -1.12 10.42
CA LEU A 203 -8.91 -2.45 10.11
C LEU A 203 -10.13 -2.42 9.19
N LYS A 204 -10.95 -1.37 9.25
CA LYS A 204 -12.04 -1.19 8.27
C LYS A 204 -11.50 -0.85 6.88
N ARG A 205 -10.48 0.01 6.80
CA ARG A 205 -9.89 0.47 5.53
C ARG A 205 -9.01 -0.57 4.88
N TRP A 206 -8.36 -1.42 5.67
CA TRP A 206 -7.54 -2.52 5.18
C TRP A 206 -8.38 -3.50 4.38
N ILE A 207 -9.60 -3.76 4.84
CA ILE A 207 -10.58 -4.56 4.12
C ILE A 207 -11.11 -3.73 2.94
N HIS A 208 -10.72 -4.12 1.73
CA HIS A 208 -11.26 -3.49 0.54
C HIS A 208 -12.78 -3.70 0.50
N PRO A 209 -13.58 -2.77 -0.07
CA PRO A 209 -15.04 -2.94 -0.20
C PRO A 209 -15.50 -4.22 -0.93
N SER A 210 -14.59 -4.94 -1.60
CA SER A 210 -14.83 -6.28 -2.14
C SER A 210 -14.84 -7.40 -1.09
N GLY A 211 -14.60 -7.10 0.19
CA GLY A 211 -14.88 -7.97 1.33
C GLY A 211 -13.68 -8.63 2.01
N LYS A 212 -12.45 -8.36 1.57
CA LYS A 212 -11.22 -8.89 2.19
C LYS A 212 -10.11 -7.86 2.20
N GLY A 213 -9.26 -7.91 3.22
CA GLY A 213 -7.94 -7.29 3.19
C GLY A 213 -6.93 -8.23 2.56
N TRP A 214 -5.90 -7.66 1.94
CA TRP A 214 -4.74 -8.41 1.45
C TRP A 214 -3.48 -7.85 2.10
N ALA A 215 -2.55 -8.74 2.41
CA ALA A 215 -1.22 -8.40 2.86
C ALA A 215 -0.18 -9.34 2.24
N TYR A 216 1.03 -8.82 2.01
CA TYR A 216 2.23 -9.64 1.85
C TYR A 216 3.25 -9.29 2.93
N VAL A 217 4.03 -10.28 3.35
CA VAL A 217 5.09 -10.11 4.35
C VAL A 217 6.32 -10.89 3.90
N MET A 218 7.46 -10.22 3.76
CA MET A 218 8.74 -10.90 3.56
C MET A 218 9.17 -11.53 4.90
N LEU A 219 9.49 -12.82 4.93
CA LEU A 219 9.89 -13.53 6.16
C LEU A 219 11.38 -13.35 6.48
N VAL A 220 11.89 -12.14 6.24
CA VAL A 220 13.24 -11.71 6.58
C VAL A 220 13.12 -10.82 7.81
N PRO A 221 14.00 -10.92 8.81
CA PRO A 221 13.97 -9.98 9.93
C PRO A 221 14.20 -8.54 9.44
N GLY A 222 13.64 -7.57 10.17
CA GLY A 222 14.01 -6.17 10.00
C GLY A 222 15.44 -5.88 10.49
N PRO A 223 15.91 -4.63 10.37
CA PRO A 223 17.10 -4.18 11.08
C PRO A 223 16.88 -4.31 12.59
N PRO A 224 17.96 -4.40 13.38
CA PRO A 224 17.84 -4.44 14.84
C PRO A 224 17.11 -3.19 15.35
N PRO A 225 16.34 -3.31 16.45
CA PRO A 225 15.66 -2.17 17.04
C PRO A 225 16.67 -1.08 17.42
N ILE A 226 16.24 0.18 17.34
CA ILE A 226 17.06 1.33 17.75
C ILE A 226 17.36 1.18 19.24
N PRO A 227 18.64 1.23 19.67
CA PRO A 227 18.98 1.22 21.09
C PRO A 227 18.37 2.44 21.80
N HIS A 228 17.68 2.21 22.91
CA HIS A 228 17.25 3.28 23.81
C HIS A 228 18.30 3.43 24.91
N ASN A 229 18.79 4.66 25.12
CA ASN A 229 19.71 5.02 26.21
C ASN A 229 18.95 5.37 27.49
#